data_AF-A0A821ALK2-F1
#
_entry.id   AF-A0A821ALK2-F1
#
_cell.length_a   1.000
_cell.length_b   1.000
_cell.length_c   1.000
_cell.angle_alpha   90.00
_cell.angle_beta   90.00
_cell.angle_gamma   90.00
#
_symmetry.space_group_name_H-M   'P 1'
#
loop_
_entity.id
_entity.type
_entity.pdbx_description
1 polymer ?
#
loop_
_entity_poly.entity_id
_entity_poly.type
_entity_poly.pdbx_seq_one_letter_code
_entity_poly.pdbx_strand_id
1 'polypeptide(L)'
;MSGNANDGILGLAYPNLAESGEKPFFYSMWSEGLIPEAIFSFYLNPDTNAESGGELTLGGADPSKYTGSITYISVAVEGYWDISVGSTIVSSSPYAVVDTGTTFIIGPKTEVTALNAALGGTYDALSTMVCLLLAVLPRG
;
A
#
# COMPACT_ATOMS: atom_id res chain seq x y z
N MET A 1 19.06 20.35 -10.01
CA MET A 1 17.66 20.78 -10.17
C MET A 1 16.89 20.14 -9.02
N SER A 2 16.38 20.94 -8.08
CA SER A 2 15.56 20.46 -6.96
C SER A 2 14.09 20.57 -7.34
N GLY A 3 13.62 19.62 -8.15
CA GLY A 3 12.20 19.39 -8.36
C GLY A 3 11.73 18.31 -7.38
N ASN A 4 10.50 18.41 -6.88
CA ASN A 4 9.85 17.29 -6.20
C ASN A 4 9.95 16.06 -7.12
N ALA A 5 10.25 14.88 -6.57
CA ALA A 5 10.63 13.70 -7.36
C ALA A 5 9.53 13.17 -8.31
N ASN A 6 8.29 13.67 -8.18
CA ASN A 6 7.14 13.28 -9.00
C ASN A 6 6.40 14.52 -9.53
N ASP A 7 5.96 14.48 -10.79
CA ASP A 7 5.19 15.55 -11.43
C ASP A 7 3.67 15.45 -11.20
N GLY A 8 3.17 14.31 -10.69
CA GLY A 8 1.76 14.07 -10.47
C GLY A 8 1.45 12.71 -9.83
N ILE A 9 0.15 12.38 -9.79
CA ILE A 9 -0.38 11.15 -9.20
C ILE A 9 -1.24 10.42 -10.23
N LEU A 10 -1.03 9.11 -10.38
CA LEU A 10 -1.88 8.22 -11.15
C LEU A 10 -2.71 7.36 -10.19
N GLY A 11 -4.00 7.67 -10.07
CA GLY A 11 -4.91 6.91 -9.20
C GLY A 11 -5.28 5.55 -9.78
N LEU A 12 -5.17 4.49 -8.97
CA LEU A 12 -5.51 3.10 -9.32
C LEU A 12 -6.60 2.50 -8.41
N ALA A 13 -7.35 3.33 -7.70
CA ALA A 13 -8.50 2.93 -6.89
C ALA A 13 -9.77 2.73 -7.75
N TYR A 14 -10.90 2.43 -7.11
CA TYR A 14 -12.16 2.20 -7.81
C TYR A 14 -12.75 3.50 -8.41
N PRO A 15 -13.57 3.41 -9.48
CA PRO A 15 -14.08 4.57 -10.20
C PRO A 15 -14.97 5.50 -9.38
N ASN A 16 -15.62 4.99 -8.33
CA ASN A 16 -16.46 5.79 -7.43
C ASN A 16 -15.67 6.84 -6.62
N LEU A 17 -14.34 6.74 -6.56
CA LEU A 17 -13.47 7.77 -5.98
C LEU A 17 -12.91 8.76 -7.01
N ALA A 18 -13.21 8.61 -8.30
CA ALA A 18 -12.72 9.51 -9.33
C ALA A 18 -13.47 10.86 -9.27
N GLU A 19 -12.82 11.90 -8.75
CA GLU A 19 -13.38 13.26 -8.66
C GLU A 19 -13.81 13.84 -10.01
N SER A 20 -13.13 13.46 -11.09
CA SER A 20 -13.50 13.89 -12.44
C SER A 20 -14.79 13.24 -12.95
N GLY A 21 -15.25 12.16 -12.33
CA GLY A 21 -16.31 11.28 -12.85
C GLY A 21 -15.91 10.47 -14.08
N GLU A 22 -14.68 10.64 -14.56
CA GLU A 22 -14.15 9.94 -15.73
C GLU A 22 -13.69 8.53 -15.39
N LYS A 23 -13.63 7.66 -16.40
CA LYS A 23 -13.11 6.30 -16.24
C LYS A 23 -11.62 6.34 -15.84
N PRO A 24 -11.22 5.71 -14.72
CA PRO A 24 -9.81 5.69 -14.32
C PRO A 24 -8.91 4.97 -15.33
N PHE A 25 -7.63 5.34 -15.34
CA PHE A 25 -6.62 4.84 -16.29
C PHE A 25 -6.64 3.31 -16.47
N PHE A 26 -6.57 2.56 -15.38
CA PHE A 26 -6.49 1.09 -15.45
C PHE A 26 -7.75 0.46 -16.03
N TYR A 27 -8.92 1.02 -15.71
CA TYR A 27 -10.21 0.59 -16.26
C TYR A 27 -10.29 0.87 -17.77
N SER A 28 -9.72 1.99 -18.24
CA SER A 28 -9.62 2.30 -19.66
C SER A 28 -8.76 1.25 -20.38
N MET A 29 -7.56 0.96 -19.86
CA MET A 29 -6.68 -0.07 -20.42
C MET A 29 -7.35 -1.45 -20.53
N TRP A 30 -8.06 -1.85 -19.48
CA TRP A 30 -8.81 -3.10 -19.51
C TRP A 30 -9.92 -3.08 -20.56
N SER A 31 -10.73 -2.01 -20.58
CA SER A 31 -11.86 -1.91 -21.52
C SER A 31 -11.44 -1.79 -22.99
N GLU A 32 -10.23 -1.31 -23.25
CA GLU A 32 -9.63 -1.22 -24.59
C GLU A 32 -8.85 -2.49 -24.98
N GLY A 33 -8.76 -3.49 -24.10
CA GLY A 33 -8.07 -4.75 -24.37
C GLY A 33 -6.55 -4.61 -24.46
N LEU A 34 -5.97 -3.57 -23.84
CA LEU A 34 -4.53 -3.30 -23.88
C LEU A 34 -3.74 -4.16 -22.88
N ILE A 35 -4.41 -4.78 -21.91
CA ILE A 35 -3.83 -5.68 -20.92
C ILE A 35 -4.56 -7.02 -20.94
N PRO A 36 -3.83 -8.15 -20.75
CA PRO A 36 -4.40 -9.48 -20.87
C PRO A 36 -5.30 -9.86 -19.68
N GLU A 37 -5.06 -9.27 -18.49
CA GLU A 37 -5.81 -9.52 -17.27
C GLU A 37 -6.15 -8.21 -16.56
N ALA A 38 -7.29 -8.15 -15.86
CA ALA A 38 -7.71 -7.00 -15.05
C ALA A 38 -6.99 -6.96 -13.68
N ILE A 39 -5.67 -7.16 -13.67
CA ILE A 39 -4.82 -7.20 -12.48
C ILE A 39 -3.62 -6.27 -12.69
N PHE A 40 -3.18 -5.58 -11.64
CA PHE A 40 -1.87 -4.95 -11.58
C PHE A 40 -1.17 -5.35 -10.29
N SER A 41 0.17 -5.29 -10.29
CA SER A 41 0.97 -5.62 -9.11
C SER A 41 2.11 -4.65 -8.91
N PHE A 42 2.49 -4.47 -7.65
CA PHE A 42 3.64 -3.67 -7.26
C PHE A 42 4.71 -4.54 -6.63
N TYR A 43 5.95 -4.35 -7.06
CA TYR A 43 7.14 -4.71 -6.32
C TYR A 43 7.82 -3.42 -5.86
N LEU A 44 8.05 -3.28 -4.55
CA LEU A 44 8.78 -2.14 -3.98
C LEU A 44 10.07 -2.66 -3.36
N ASN A 45 11.21 -2.13 -3.81
CA ASN A 45 12.50 -2.57 -3.32
C ASN A 45 12.79 -1.93 -1.96
N PRO A 46 13.02 -2.72 -0.88
CA PRO A 46 13.35 -2.16 0.42
C PRO A 46 14.76 -1.59 0.49
N ASP A 47 15.66 -1.95 -0.43
CA ASP A 47 17.00 -1.37 -0.50
C ASP A 47 16.95 0.02 -1.15
N THR A 48 17.12 1.05 -0.31
CA THR A 48 17.11 2.46 -0.72
C THR A 48 18.29 2.86 -1.62
N ASN A 49 19.30 2.00 -1.77
CA ASN A 49 20.46 2.24 -2.61
C ASN A 49 20.42 1.44 -3.93
N ALA A 50 19.38 0.63 -4.14
CA ALA A 50 19.25 -0.14 -5.37
C ALA A 50 19.00 0.78 -6.57
N GLU A 51 19.57 0.43 -7.72
CA GLU A 51 19.37 1.17 -8.97
C GLU A 51 17.90 1.15 -9.43
N SER A 52 17.17 0.08 -9.11
CA SER A 52 15.73 -0.04 -9.34
C SER A 52 14.99 -0.07 -8.00
N GLY A 53 14.22 1.00 -7.74
CA GLY A 53 13.43 1.17 -6.51
C GLY A 53 12.11 0.40 -6.48
N GLY A 54 11.64 -0.10 -7.63
CA GLY A 54 10.39 -0.85 -7.71
C GLY A 54 9.92 -1.07 -9.14
N GLU A 55 8.80 -1.78 -9.27
CA GLU A 55 8.16 -2.14 -10.53
C GLU A 55 6.63 -2.13 -10.36
N LEU A 56 5.93 -1.57 -11.36
CA LEU A 56 4.49 -1.72 -11.55
C LEU A 56 4.27 -2.61 -12.78
N THR A 57 3.68 -3.78 -12.57
CA THR A 57 3.25 -4.67 -13.66
C THR A 57 1.77 -4.42 -13.93
N LEU A 58 1.42 -4.11 -15.18
CA LEU A 58 0.03 -3.95 -15.63
C LEU A 58 -0.40 -5.19 -16.42
N GLY A 59 -1.50 -5.80 -16.04
CA GLY A 59 -2.03 -7.01 -16.69
C GLY A 59 -1.48 -8.33 -16.16
N GLY A 60 -0.90 -8.36 -14.96
CA GLY A 60 -0.33 -9.56 -14.37
C GLY A 60 0.56 -9.26 -13.17
N ALA A 61 1.40 -10.24 -12.81
CA ALA A 61 2.44 -10.11 -11.79
C ALA A 61 3.73 -10.78 -12.25
N ASP A 62 4.88 -10.11 -12.07
CA ASP A 62 6.18 -10.68 -12.44
C ASP A 62 6.61 -11.78 -11.44
N PRO A 63 6.68 -13.06 -11.85
CA PRO A 63 7.10 -14.16 -10.98
C PRO A 63 8.56 -14.06 -10.51
N SER A 64 9.39 -13.21 -11.13
CA SER A 64 10.74 -12.94 -10.65
C SER A 64 10.79 -12.11 -9.35
N LYS A 65 9.68 -11.45 -8.99
CA LYS A 65 9.59 -10.50 -7.87
C LYS A 65 8.98 -11.07 -6.60
N TYR A 66 8.47 -12.30 -6.60
CA TYR A 66 7.90 -12.95 -5.43
C TYR A 66 8.28 -14.43 -5.36
N THR A 67 8.06 -15.04 -4.20
CA THR A 67 8.26 -16.47 -4.00
C THR A 67 6.98 -17.10 -3.47
N GLY A 68 6.79 -18.39 -3.72
CA GLY A 68 5.56 -19.09 -3.34
C GLY A 68 4.35 -18.67 -4.18
N SER A 69 3.16 -18.89 -3.64
CA SER A 69 1.88 -18.60 -4.30
C SER A 69 1.25 -17.30 -3.77
N ILE A 70 0.63 -16.53 -4.65
CA ILE A 70 -0.16 -15.36 -4.28
C ILE A 70 -1.41 -15.81 -3.52
N THR A 71 -1.66 -15.20 -2.36
CA THR A 71 -2.90 -15.36 -1.61
C THR A 71 -3.80 -14.15 -1.87
N TYR A 72 -5.03 -14.40 -2.32
CA TYR A 72 -5.99 -13.35 -2.63
C TYR A 72 -6.95 -13.13 -1.45
N ILE A 73 -7.24 -11.86 -1.18
CA ILE A 73 -8.24 -11.42 -0.20
C ILE A 73 -9.26 -10.59 -0.95
N SER A 74 -10.55 -10.86 -0.72
CA SER A 74 -11.63 -10.07 -1.33
C SER A 74 -11.64 -8.65 -0.79
N VAL A 75 -11.88 -7.69 -1.68
CA VAL A 75 -12.14 -6.29 -1.30
C VAL A 75 -13.44 -6.23 -0.50
N ALA A 76 -13.40 -5.57 0.66
CA ALA A 76 -14.52 -5.47 1.58
C ALA A 76 -15.55 -4.43 1.12
N VAL A 77 -15.08 -3.28 0.64
CA VAL A 77 -15.92 -2.17 0.13
C VAL A 77 -15.24 -1.57 -1.09
N GLU A 78 -15.96 -1.49 -2.20
CA GLU A 78 -15.45 -0.85 -3.43
C GLU A 78 -15.30 0.66 -3.23
N GLY A 79 -14.07 1.14 -3.40
CA GLY A 79 -13.65 2.51 -3.15
C GLY A 79 -12.13 2.55 -3.15
N TYR A 80 -11.55 2.51 -1.96
CA TYR A 80 -10.14 2.17 -1.81
C TYR A 80 -9.93 0.64 -1.95
N TRP A 81 -8.68 0.19 -1.96
CA TRP A 81 -8.33 -1.22 -1.82
C TRP A 81 -8.48 -1.65 -0.36
N ASP A 82 -9.73 -1.66 0.12
CA ASP A 82 -10.11 -1.99 1.50
C ASP A 82 -10.24 -3.51 1.66
N ILE A 83 -9.53 -4.08 2.63
CA ILE A 83 -9.54 -5.51 2.94
C ILE A 83 -9.92 -5.76 4.39
N SER A 84 -10.59 -6.89 4.63
CA SER A 84 -10.77 -7.37 5.99
C SER A 84 -9.49 -8.04 6.49
N VAL A 85 -8.95 -7.53 7.60
CA VAL A 85 -7.77 -8.07 8.28
C VAL A 85 -8.12 -8.85 9.56
N GLY A 86 -9.42 -8.89 9.91
CA GLY A 86 -9.91 -9.56 11.11
C GLY A 86 -9.38 -8.94 12.39
N SER A 87 -9.21 -9.73 13.45
CA SER A 87 -8.58 -9.27 14.68
C SER A 87 -7.06 -9.22 14.51
N THR A 88 -6.46 -8.04 14.69
CA THR A 88 -5.00 -7.90 14.70
C THR A 88 -4.48 -7.77 16.13
N ILE A 89 -3.18 -7.97 16.32
CA ILE A 89 -2.53 -7.80 17.64
C ILE A 89 -2.47 -6.31 18.03
N VAL A 90 -2.47 -5.42 17.04
CA VAL A 90 -2.18 -3.99 17.20
C VAL A 90 -3.44 -3.14 17.15
N SER A 91 -4.34 -3.46 16.21
CA SER A 91 -5.54 -2.68 15.93
C SER A 91 -6.82 -3.47 16.14
N SER A 92 -7.79 -2.79 16.75
CA SER A 92 -9.17 -3.25 16.86
C SER A 92 -9.98 -3.03 15.58
N SER A 93 -9.44 -2.29 14.61
CA SER A 93 -10.06 -2.13 13.29
C SER A 93 -10.02 -3.45 12.53
N PRO A 94 -11.18 -3.97 12.06
CA PRO A 94 -11.22 -5.19 11.25
C PRO A 94 -10.90 -4.94 9.77
N TYR A 95 -10.64 -3.69 9.39
CA TYR A 95 -10.39 -3.24 8.02
C TYR A 95 -9.06 -2.51 7.89
N ALA A 96 -8.44 -2.63 6.72
CA ALA A 96 -7.23 -1.91 6.34
C ALA A 96 -7.28 -1.55 4.84
N VAL A 97 -6.68 -0.41 4.49
CA VAL A 97 -6.49 -0.02 3.09
C VAL A 97 -5.07 -0.35 2.66
N VAL A 98 -4.94 -1.00 1.51
CA VAL A 98 -3.64 -1.21 0.86
C VAL A 98 -3.37 -0.04 -0.09
N ASP A 99 -2.49 0.88 0.32
CA ASP A 99 -2.24 2.15 -0.37
C ASP A 99 -0.76 2.36 -0.68
N THR A 100 -0.38 2.26 -1.97
CA THR A 100 0.99 2.52 -2.44
C THR A 100 1.37 4.00 -2.40
N GLY A 101 0.41 4.90 -2.23
CA GLY A 101 0.64 6.35 -2.08
C GLY A 101 1.04 6.77 -0.67
N THR A 102 0.92 5.87 0.32
CA THR A 102 1.28 6.13 1.72
C THR A 102 2.58 5.42 2.08
N THR A 103 3.57 6.17 2.57
CA THR A 103 4.91 5.63 2.91
C THR A 103 4.94 4.78 4.18
N PHE A 104 4.09 5.07 5.16
CA PHE A 104 4.11 4.44 6.47
C PHE A 104 2.85 3.61 6.74
N ILE A 105 2.95 2.64 7.64
CA ILE A 105 1.74 2.00 8.19
C ILE A 105 1.09 3.00 9.15
N ILE A 106 -0.16 3.35 8.86
CA ILE A 106 -0.97 4.30 9.60
C ILE A 106 -2.07 3.56 10.35
N GLY A 107 -2.38 4.01 11.55
CA GLY A 107 -3.45 3.44 12.36
C GLY A 107 -4.05 4.45 13.35
N PRO A 108 -5.09 4.03 14.10
CA PRO A 108 -5.69 4.85 15.13
C PRO A 108 -4.66 5.32 16.15
N LYS A 109 -4.67 6.62 16.46
CA LYS A 109 -3.67 7.28 17.32
C LYS A 109 -3.40 6.53 18.63
N THR A 110 -4.46 6.11 19.33
CA THR A 110 -4.34 5.39 20.61
C THR A 110 -3.59 4.06 20.47
N GLU A 111 -3.87 3.32 19.40
CA GLU A 111 -3.29 1.99 19.14
C GLU A 111 -1.84 2.12 18.67
N VAL A 112 -1.55 3.05 17.76
CA VAL A 112 -0.18 3.36 17.32
C VAL A 112 0.67 3.88 18.47
N THR A 113 0.08 4.66 19.38
CA THR A 113 0.77 5.12 20.59
C THR A 113 1.11 3.98 21.54
N ALA A 114 0.16 3.08 21.79
CA ALA A 114 0.43 1.89 22.59
C ALA A 114 1.53 1.01 21.96
N LEU A 115 1.48 0.82 20.62
CA LEU A 115 2.48 0.05 19.90
C LEU A 115 3.87 0.67 19.99
N ASN A 116 4.01 1.96 19.66
CA ASN A 116 5.30 2.65 19.73
C ASN A 116 5.88 2.62 21.15
N ALA A 117 5.05 2.81 22.19
CA ALA A 117 5.50 2.69 23.57
C ALA A 117 6.00 1.28 23.90
N ALA A 118 5.32 0.23 23.45
CA ALA A 118 5.73 -1.16 23.66
C ALA A 118 7.03 -1.52 22.92
N LEU A 119 7.28 -0.89 21.77
CA LEU A 119 8.47 -1.13 20.94
C LEU A 119 9.64 -0.19 21.22
N GLY A 120 9.48 0.78 22.13
CA GLY A 120 10.48 1.84 22.37
C GLY A 120 10.65 2.81 21.20
N GLY A 121 9.64 2.91 20.32
CA GLY A 121 9.59 3.86 19.21
C GLY A 121 9.35 5.29 19.66
N THR A 122 9.75 6.26 18.82
CA THR A 122 9.53 7.69 19.05
C THR A 122 8.36 8.22 18.22
N TYR A 123 7.79 9.34 18.64
CA TYR A 123 6.67 9.99 17.97
C TYR A 123 7.15 11.17 17.13
N ASP A 124 6.61 11.34 15.92
CA ASP A 124 6.51 12.67 15.32
C ASP A 124 5.20 13.34 15.74
N ALA A 125 5.08 14.64 15.47
CA ALA A 125 3.93 15.45 15.88
C ALA A 125 2.57 14.97 15.31
N LEU A 126 2.56 14.08 14.31
CA LEU A 126 1.33 13.58 13.67
C LEU A 126 0.73 12.36 14.39
N SER A 127 1.47 11.67 15.28
CA SER A 127 0.99 10.62 16.21
C SER A 127 0.10 9.52 15.61
N THR A 128 0.12 9.32 14.30
CA THR A 128 -0.76 8.38 13.57
C THR A 128 0.03 7.33 12.79
N MET A 129 1.36 7.41 12.85
CA MET A 129 2.27 6.61 12.05
C MET A 129 3.11 5.71 12.95
N VAL A 130 3.29 4.47 12.51
CA VAL A 130 4.23 3.54 13.14
C VAL A 130 5.63 3.86 12.63
N CYS A 131 6.46 4.48 13.47
CA CYS A 131 7.86 4.75 13.15
C CYS A 131 8.73 3.71 13.86
N LEU A 132 9.10 2.65 13.14
CA LEU A 132 9.97 1.62 13.71
C LEU A 132 11.45 2.02 13.57
N LEU A 133 12.17 2.04 14.69
CA LEU A 133 13.59 1.75 14.67
C LEU A 133 13.72 0.22 14.56
N LEU A 134 13.95 -0.30 13.36
CA LEU A 134 14.05 -1.75 13.05
C LEU A 134 15.13 -2.51 13.86
N ALA A 135 15.90 -1.82 14.71
CA ALA A 135 16.99 -2.40 15.50
C ALA A 135 16.54 -3.17 16.75
N VAL A 136 15.25 -3.21 17.12
CA VAL A 136 14.84 -3.71 18.46
C VAL A 136 13.75 -4.80 18.46
N LEU A 137 13.25 -5.26 17.30
CA LEU A 137 12.25 -6.33 17.31
C LEU A 137 12.89 -7.72 17.49
N PRO A 138 12.49 -8.52 18.49
CA PRO A 138 12.83 -9.94 18.51
C PRO A 138 12.14 -10.62 17.33
N ARG A 139 12.92 -11.21 16.44
CA ARG A 139 12.40 -12.11 15.41
C ARG A 139 11.97 -13.39 16.12
N GLY A 140 10.66 -13.66 16.10
CA GLY A 140 10.10 -14.96 16.48
C GLY A 140 10.53 -16.05 15.52
#